data_AF-A0A920IYU9-F1
#
_entry.id   AF-A0A920IYU9-F1
#
_cell.length_a   1.000
_cell.length_b   1.000
_cell.length_c   1.000
_cell.angle_alpha   90.00
_cell.angle_beta   90.00
_cell.angle_gamma   90.00
#
_symmetry.space_group_name_H-M   'P 1'
#
loop_
_entity.id
_entity.type
_entity.pdbx_description
1 polymer ?
#
loop_
_entity_poly.entity_id
_entity_poly.type
_entity_poly.pdbx_seq_one_letter_code
_entity_poly.pdbx_strand_id
1 'polypeptide(L)'
;MNFASIWKLPVFFACENNQYAEATPSWYAVSVEDIADRPASYNIPGFIFDGMDVFQVYEAQKKLLLEQEKDLGPNIIGIKNLQIPWSFSCRSN
;
A
#
# COMPACT_ATOMS: atom_id res chain seq x y z
N MET A 1 2.78 -7.41 -9.28
CA MET A 1 4.13 -6.90 -8.95
C MET A 1 5.22 -7.61 -9.74
N ASN A 2 5.29 -8.96 -9.72
CA ASN A 2 6.33 -9.70 -10.47
C ASN A 2 6.44 -9.32 -11.96
N PHE A 3 5.35 -9.46 -12.73
CA PHE A 3 5.35 -9.06 -14.16
C PHE A 3 5.68 -7.58 -14.38
N ALA A 4 5.20 -6.69 -13.50
CA ALA A 4 5.48 -5.26 -13.60
C ALA A 4 6.98 -4.94 -13.41
N SER A 5 7.66 -5.69 -12.54
CA SER A 5 9.11 -5.57 -12.33
C SER A 5 9.91 -6.07 -13.54
N ILE A 6 9.54 -7.24 -14.09
CA ILE A 6 10.22 -7.82 -15.26
C ILE A 6 10.11 -6.89 -16.48
N TRP A 7 8.93 -6.32 -16.72
CA TRP A 7 8.67 -5.47 -17.89
C TRP A 7 8.92 -3.98 -17.65
N LYS A 8 9.41 -3.61 -16.46
CA LYS A 8 9.65 -2.21 -16.05
C LYS A 8 8.46 -1.30 -16.39
N LEU A 9 7.24 -1.77 -16.09
CA LEU A 9 6.03 -1.03 -16.42
C LEU A 9 5.90 0.20 -15.51
N PRO A 10 5.42 1.35 -16.02
CA PRO A 10 5.11 2.52 -15.22
C PRO A 10 3.78 2.32 -14.49
N VAL A 11 3.76 1.39 -13.53
CA VAL A 11 2.57 1.04 -12.73
C VAL A 11 2.79 1.48 -11.30
N PHE A 12 1.75 2.10 -10.75
CA PHE A 12 1.72 2.54 -9.36
C PHE A 12 0.75 1.67 -8.56
N PHE A 13 1.25 0.98 -7.54
CA PHE A 13 0.42 0.18 -6.65
C PHE A 13 0.14 0.96 -5.37
N ALA A 14 -1.13 1.25 -5.08
CA ALA A 14 -1.55 1.80 -3.79
C ALA A 14 -2.23 0.69 -2.99
N CYS A 15 -1.73 0.42 -1.78
CA CYS A 15 -2.32 -0.54 -0.87
C CYS A 15 -2.78 0.18 0.40
N GLU A 16 -4.09 0.27 0.58
CA GLU A 16 -4.67 0.70 1.85
C GLU A 16 -4.67 -0.46 2.83
N ASN A 17 -3.91 -0.33 3.90
CA ASN A 17 -3.87 -1.29 5.00
C ASN A 17 -4.59 -0.72 6.21
N ASN A 18 -5.86 -1.08 6.34
CA ASN A 18 -6.71 -0.84 7.51
C ASN A 18 -6.58 -1.95 8.59
N GLN A 19 -5.58 -2.83 8.47
CA GLN A 19 -5.29 -3.96 9.35
C GLN A 19 -6.29 -5.13 9.31
N TYR A 20 -7.37 -5.07 8.50
CA TYR A 20 -8.41 -6.10 8.45
C TYR A 20 -8.90 -6.38 7.03
N ALA A 21 -9.03 -7.66 6.69
CA ALA A 21 -9.76 -8.13 5.51
C ALA A 21 -11.09 -8.74 5.96
N GLU A 22 -12.16 -7.94 5.92
CA GLU A 22 -13.51 -8.28 6.42
C GLU A 22 -13.52 -8.65 7.92
N ALA A 23 -13.26 -9.92 8.26
CA ALA A 23 -13.17 -10.42 9.62
C ALA A 23 -11.78 -10.98 9.96
N THR A 24 -10.88 -11.06 8.97
CA THR A 24 -9.56 -11.65 9.15
C THR A 24 -8.56 -10.53 9.45
N PRO A 25 -7.88 -10.56 10.60
CA PRO A 25 -6.85 -9.57 10.90
C PRO A 25 -5.61 -9.80 10.04
N SER A 26 -4.94 -8.71 9.67
CA SER A 26 -3.72 -8.71 8.85
C SER A 26 -2.63 -9.64 9.41
N TRP A 27 -2.36 -9.60 10.71
CA TRP A 27 -1.35 -10.46 11.35
C TRP A 27 -1.61 -11.97 11.20
N TYR A 28 -2.86 -12.39 10.96
CA TYR A 28 -3.19 -13.79 10.69
C TYR A 28 -3.03 -14.14 9.20
N ALA A 29 -3.38 -13.20 8.32
CA ALA A 29 -3.41 -13.41 6.88
C ALA A 29 -2.05 -13.17 6.18
N VAL A 30 -1.20 -12.33 6.74
CA VAL A 30 0.11 -11.97 6.16
C VAL A 30 1.24 -12.15 7.15
N SER A 31 2.33 -12.76 6.67
CA SER A 31 3.54 -13.04 7.44
C SER A 31 4.47 -11.83 7.63
N VAL A 32 4.19 -10.72 6.96
CA VAL A 32 4.98 -9.48 7.05
C VAL A 32 4.23 -8.51 7.94
N GLU A 33 4.96 -7.73 8.72
CA GLU A 33 4.37 -6.67 9.54
C GLU A 33 3.72 -5.62 8.63
N ASP A 34 4.43 -5.23 7.56
CA ASP A 34 3.97 -4.22 6.63
C ASP A 34 3.83 -4.72 5.20
N ILE A 35 2.70 -4.37 4.57
CA ILE A 35 2.42 -4.77 3.18
C ILE A 35 3.41 -4.12 2.21
N ALA A 36 3.95 -2.95 2.56
CA ALA A 36 4.98 -2.26 1.79
C ALA A 36 6.35 -2.94 1.81
N ASP A 37 6.57 -3.98 2.63
CA ASP A 37 7.82 -4.75 2.63
C ASP A 37 7.82 -5.88 1.59
N ARG A 38 6.64 -6.41 1.23
CA ARG A 38 6.50 -7.43 0.16
C ARG A 38 7.12 -7.06 -1.20
N PRO A 39 7.01 -5.82 -1.70
CA PRO A 39 7.63 -5.42 -2.97
C PRO A 39 9.16 -5.47 -2.99
N ALA A 40 9.84 -5.45 -1.83
CA ALA A 40 11.29 -5.56 -1.77
C ALA A 40 11.79 -6.84 -2.45
N SER A 41 11.05 -7.95 -2.31
CA SER A 41 11.33 -9.23 -2.97
C SER A 41 11.22 -9.19 -4.49
N TYR A 42 10.51 -8.20 -5.05
CA TYR A 42 10.37 -7.97 -6.49
C TYR A 42 11.28 -6.86 -7.00
N ASN A 43 12.21 -6.37 -6.17
CA ASN A 43 13.09 -5.25 -6.47
C ASN A 43 12.31 -3.95 -6.80
N ILE A 44 11.17 -3.78 -6.12
CA ILE A 44 10.27 -2.61 -6.24
C ILE A 44 10.41 -1.81 -4.93
N PRO A 45 10.62 -0.48 -4.99
CA PRO A 45 10.68 0.35 -3.79
C PRO A 45 9.30 0.50 -3.16
N GLY A 46 9.21 0.19 -1.87
CA GLY A 46 8.00 0.35 -1.07
C GLY A 46 8.10 1.54 -0.12
N PHE A 47 7.04 2.32 -0.05
CA PHE A 47 6.94 3.47 0.86
C PHE A 47 5.72 3.30 1.77
N ILE A 48 5.84 3.71 3.04
CA ILE A 48 4.75 3.67 4.02
C ILE A 48 4.42 5.10 4.42
N PHE A 49 3.14 5.45 4.35
CA PHE A 49 2.61 6.71 4.86
C PHE A 49 1.46 6.48 5.82
N ASP A 50 1.26 7.43 6.72
CA ASP A 50 0.06 7.49 7.55
C ASP A 50 -1.09 8.05 6.73
N GLY A 51 -2.15 7.26 6.49
CA GLY A 51 -3.27 7.73 5.69
C GLY A 51 -4.29 8.57 6.45
N MET A 52 -4.06 8.84 7.74
CA MET A 52 -4.76 9.93 8.45
C MET A 52 -4.27 11.32 8.00
N ASP A 53 -3.06 11.41 7.41
CA ASP A 53 -2.52 12.64 6.82
C ASP A 53 -2.65 12.62 5.29
N VAL A 54 -3.79 13.11 4.81
CA VAL A 54 -4.10 13.19 3.36
C VAL A 54 -3.09 14.05 2.61
N PHE A 55 -2.54 15.09 3.23
CA PHE A 55 -1.57 15.97 2.56
C PHE A 55 -0.23 15.27 2.38
N GLN A 56 0.22 14.53 3.38
CA GLN A 56 1.44 13.72 3.28
C GLN A 56 1.34 12.69 2.16
N VAL A 57 0.22 11.95 2.08
CA VAL A 57 0.00 10.95 1.03
C VAL A 57 -0.03 11.61 -0.35
N TYR A 58 -0.71 12.75 -0.49
CA TYR A 58 -0.81 13.47 -1.76
C TYR A 58 0.55 13.97 -2.25
N GLU A 59 1.32 14.64 -1.40
CA GLU A 59 2.66 15.16 -1.74
C GLU A 59 3.63 14.04 -2.08
N ALA A 60 3.60 12.94 -1.31
CA ALA A 60 4.42 11.77 -1.58
C ALA A 60 4.07 11.11 -2.91
N GLN A 61 2.78 10.91 -3.19
CA GLN A 61 2.31 10.35 -4.46
C GLN A 61 2.73 11.23 -5.63
N LYS A 62 2.58 12.56 -5.52
CA LYS A 62 2.97 13.50 -6.56
C LYS A 62 4.47 13.44 -6.86
N LYS A 63 5.31 13.36 -5.81
CA LYS A 63 6.76 13.21 -5.98
C LYS A 63 7.12 11.90 -6.69
N LEU A 64 6.50 10.80 -6.29
CA LEU A 64 6.77 9.49 -6.88
C LEU A 64 6.29 9.40 -8.33
N LEU A 65 5.19 10.07 -8.69
CA LEU A 65 4.72 10.15 -10.07
C LEU A 65 5.73 10.88 -10.97
N LEU A 66 6.27 12.02 -10.50
CA LEU A 66 7.30 12.78 -11.21
C LEU A 66 8.62 12.01 -11.37
N GLU A 67 8.96 11.16 -10.39
CA GLU A 67 10.11 10.24 -10.49
C GLU A 67 9.82 9.11 -11.50
N GLN A 68 8.60 8.56 -11.50
CA GLN A 68 8.18 7.51 -12.45
C GLN A 68 8.15 7.97 -13.91
N GLU A 69 7.87 9.26 -14.16
CA GLU A 69 7.97 9.84 -15.50
C GLU A 69 9.41 9.91 -16.01
N LYS A 70 10.39 9.99 -15.11
CA LYS A 70 11.82 10.08 -15.46
C LYS A 70 12.48 8.71 -15.50
N ASP A 71 12.06 7.79 -14.64
CA ASP A 71 12.62 6.46 -14.50
C ASP A 71 11.52 5.41 -14.64
N LEU A 72 11.60 4.60 -15.70
CA LEU A 72 10.61 3.57 -16.02
C LEU A 72 10.75 2.41 -15.02
N GLY A 73 9.96 2.43 -13.97
CA GLY A 73 9.90 1.38 -12.97
C GLY A 73 8.58 1.35 -12.20
N PRO A 74 8.11 0.17 -11.78
CA PRO A 74 6.95 0.08 -10.91
C PRO A 74 7.28 0.59 -9.52
N ASN A 75 6.34 1.27 -8.88
CA ASN A 75 6.43 1.76 -7.51
C ASN A 75 5.22 1.29 -6.69
N ILE A 76 5.37 1.24 -5.37
CA ILE A 76 4.26 0.92 -4.46
C ILE A 76 4.27 1.82 -3.24
N ILE A 77 3.07 2.22 -2.85
CA ILE A 77 2.79 2.88 -1.59
C ILE A 77 1.88 1.99 -0.75
N GLY A 78 2.29 1.75 0.49
CA GLY A 78 1.43 1.31 1.57
C GLY A 78 0.89 2.51 2.36
N ILE A 79 -0.42 2.58 2.49
CA ILE A 79 -1.11 3.59 3.30
C ILE A 79 -1.61 2.88 4.54
N LYS A 80 -1.06 3.17 5.71
CA LYS A 80 -1.55 2.63 6.97
C LYS A 80 -2.71 3.48 7.46
N ASN A 81 -3.87 2.85 7.60
CA ASN A 81 -5.06 3.47 8.15
C ASN A 81 -5.53 2.71 9.38
N LEU A 82 -6.21 3.43 10.28
CA LEU A 82 -6.92 2.82 11.39
C LEU A 82 -8.34 2.43 10.91
N GLN A 83 -8.75 1.19 11.19
CA GLN A 83 -10.12 0.75 10.97
C GLN A 83 -11.08 1.54 11.87
N ILE A 84 -12.05 2.24 11.28
CA ILE A 84 -13.14 2.89 12.01
C ILE A 84 -14.17 1.81 12.45
N PRO A 85 -14.71 1.85 13.68
CA PRO A 85 -15.50 0.75 14.26
C PRO A 85 -16.78 0.37 13.51
N TRP A 86 -17.29 1.25 12.65
CA TRP A 86 -18.62 1.13 12.06
C TRP A 86 -18.78 -0.04 11.07
N SER A 87 -17.71 -0.58 10.48
CA SER A 87 -17.82 -1.71 9.54
C SER A 87 -18.35 -3.01 10.17
N PHE A 88 -18.38 -3.11 11.52
CA PHE A 88 -18.97 -4.24 12.24
C PHE A 88 -20.38 -3.96 12.80
N SER A 89 -20.91 -2.73 12.66
CA SER A 89 -22.22 -2.31 13.19
C SER A 89 -23.37 -3.23 12.75
N CYS A 90 -23.30 -3.78 11.54
CA CYS A 90 -24.33 -4.70 11.02
C CYS A 90 -24.22 -6.15 11.51
N ARG A 91 -23.26 -6.49 12.40
CA ARG A 91 -22.99 -7.89 12.81
C ARG A 91 -23.01 -8.14 14.31
N SER A 92 -23.34 -7.15 15.14
CA SER A 92 -23.68 -7.38 16.55
C SER A 92 -25.11 -7.88 16.63
N ASN A 93 -25.27 -9.20 16.62
CA ASN A 93 -26.49 -9.90 17.02
C ASN A 93 -26.17 -10.73 18.27
#